data_AF-A0A8B7XLA8-F1
#
_entry.id   AF-A0A8B7XLA8-F1
#
_cell.length_a   1.000
_cell.length_b   1.000
_cell.length_c   1.000
_cell.angle_alpha   90.00
_cell.angle_beta   90.00
_cell.angle_gamma   90.00
#
_symmetry.space_group_name_H-M   'P 1'
#
loop_
_entity.id
_entity.type
_entity.pdbx_description
1 polymer ?
#
loop_
_entity_poly.entity_id
_entity_poly.type
_entity_poly.pdbx_seq_one_letter_code
_entity_poly.pdbx_strand_id
1 'polypeptide(L)'
;MEVCVDSVRSATAAERGGATRIELCAGLSEGGTTASLGLLRIVKAVTTLPVFALIRPRAGDFLYDPEELEVMREDIQLCKENGADGIVFGALTSSGSIDTEVCKEFIELSRPLPVTFHRAFDMCRDPHASLEVLISLGFERVLTSGQESSALEGLPLIRELIQIANNRITVMPGGAINARNLDRILTGSGAKEFHCSARSIQDSLMVHKNSRVTMGAQLAAPEFSLKFANEELIRTLKDIQAAV
;
A
#
# COMPACT_ATOMS: atom_id res chain seq x y z
N MET A 1 -9.05 -6.59 -5.54
CA MET A 1 -8.95 -5.16 -5.19
C MET A 1 -8.43 -5.06 -3.77
N GLU A 2 -7.29 -4.42 -3.59
CA GLU A 2 -6.76 -4.04 -2.28
C GLU A 2 -7.03 -2.55 -2.02
N VAL A 3 -7.43 -2.21 -0.80
CA VAL A 3 -7.66 -0.82 -0.38
C VAL A 3 -6.73 -0.47 0.78
N CYS A 4 -5.94 0.60 0.65
CA CYS A 4 -5.21 1.15 1.80
C CYS A 4 -6.16 1.90 2.74
N VAL A 5 -6.08 1.60 4.04
CA VAL A 5 -6.91 2.19 5.08
C VAL A 5 -6.09 2.63 6.28
N ASP A 6 -6.59 3.64 6.99
CA ASP A 6 -5.95 4.28 8.14
C ASP A 6 -6.84 4.33 9.39
N SER A 7 -8.00 3.68 9.34
CA SER A 7 -8.96 3.68 10.43
C SER A 7 -9.92 2.49 10.35
N VAL A 8 -10.52 2.17 11.50
CA VAL A 8 -11.59 1.16 11.61
C VAL A 8 -12.74 1.49 10.67
N ARG A 9 -13.13 2.77 10.59
CA ARG A 9 -14.17 3.25 9.67
C ARG A 9 -13.83 2.93 8.21
N SER A 10 -12.61 3.25 7.79
CA SER A 10 -12.14 2.96 6.42
C SER A 10 -12.08 1.46 6.14
N ALA A 11 -11.65 0.64 7.10
CA ALA A 11 -11.63 -0.83 6.99
C ALA A 11 -13.05 -1.42 6.80
N THR A 12 -14.01 -1.00 7.64
CA THR A 12 -15.41 -1.45 7.50
C THR A 12 -16.02 -1.00 6.17
N ALA A 13 -15.72 0.22 5.71
CA ALA A 13 -16.17 0.71 4.41
C ALA A 13 -15.57 -0.09 3.25
N ALA A 14 -14.29 -0.50 3.36
CA ALA A 14 -13.64 -1.33 2.36
C ALA A 14 -14.31 -2.71 2.22
N GLU A 15 -14.61 -3.37 3.33
CA GLU A 15 -15.33 -4.65 3.32
C GLU A 15 -16.73 -4.53 2.71
N ARG A 16 -17.53 -3.55 3.16
CA ARG A 16 -18.89 -3.31 2.63
C ARG A 16 -18.92 -2.88 1.16
N GLY A 17 -17.84 -2.25 0.70
CA GLY A 17 -17.64 -1.85 -0.69
C GLY A 17 -17.20 -3.02 -1.58
N GLY A 18 -16.86 -4.18 -1.02
CA GLY A 18 -16.43 -5.35 -1.79
C GLY A 18 -14.93 -5.40 -2.08
N ALA A 19 -14.10 -4.73 -1.27
CA ALA A 19 -12.67 -4.99 -1.26
C ALA A 19 -12.39 -6.47 -0.93
N THR A 20 -11.30 -7.00 -1.47
CA THR A 20 -10.90 -8.40 -1.24
C THR A 20 -9.74 -8.51 -0.25
N ARG A 21 -9.07 -7.38 0.03
CA ARG A 21 -7.93 -7.26 0.94
C ARG A 21 -7.79 -5.81 1.39
N ILE A 22 -7.25 -5.62 2.58
CA ILE A 22 -6.91 -4.32 3.15
C ILE A 22 -5.39 -4.23 3.32
N GLU A 23 -4.79 -3.11 2.95
CA GLU A 23 -3.47 -2.71 3.45
C GLU A 23 -3.69 -1.70 4.59
N LEU A 24 -3.19 -2.01 5.78
CA LEU A 24 -3.33 -1.15 6.95
C LEU A 24 -2.11 -0.24 7.10
N CYS A 25 -2.36 1.06 7.07
CA CYS A 25 -1.32 2.10 7.12
C CYS A 25 -1.66 3.16 8.17
N ALA A 26 -0.65 3.87 8.65
CA ALA A 26 -0.80 5.23 9.17
C ALA A 26 -0.27 6.22 8.12
N GLY A 27 -0.29 7.54 8.41
CA GLY A 27 0.46 8.52 7.61
C GLY A 27 0.15 8.52 6.10
N LEU A 28 -1.10 8.26 5.67
CA LEU A 28 -1.42 8.15 4.24
C LEU A 28 -1.18 9.43 3.42
N SER A 29 -0.99 10.58 4.06
CA SER A 29 -0.53 11.82 3.42
C SER A 29 0.95 11.76 2.99
N GLU A 30 1.72 10.87 3.61
CA GLU A 30 3.17 10.69 3.41
C GLU A 30 3.47 9.41 2.61
N GLY A 31 2.45 8.84 1.98
CA GLY A 31 2.54 7.58 1.24
C GLY A 31 2.39 6.33 2.10
N GLY A 32 2.08 6.47 3.40
CA GLY A 32 1.87 5.35 4.33
C GLY A 32 3.07 5.13 5.26
N THR A 33 2.79 4.86 6.53
CA THR A 33 3.76 4.41 7.55
C THR A 33 3.17 3.25 8.35
N THR A 34 3.98 2.59 9.19
CA THR A 34 3.49 1.52 10.07
C THR A 34 2.34 2.01 10.95
N ALA A 35 1.22 1.29 10.92
CA ALA A 35 0.05 1.60 11.74
C ALA A 35 0.29 1.21 13.21
N SER A 36 -0.36 1.91 14.13
CA SER A 36 -0.31 1.52 15.55
C SER A 36 -0.89 0.12 15.76
N LEU A 37 -0.32 -0.64 16.71
CA LEU A 37 -0.81 -1.98 17.06
C LEU A 37 -2.27 -1.98 17.54
N GLY A 38 -2.69 -0.91 18.22
CA GLY A 38 -4.07 -0.73 18.64
C GLY A 38 -5.04 -0.68 17.46
N LEU A 39 -4.67 0.02 16.38
CA LEU A 39 -5.48 0.06 15.17
C LEU A 39 -5.57 -1.32 14.51
N LEU A 40 -4.44 -2.05 14.39
CA LEU A 40 -4.42 -3.40 13.82
C LEU A 40 -5.39 -4.34 14.57
N ARG A 41 -5.29 -4.39 15.90
CA ARG A 41 -6.14 -5.25 16.74
C ARG A 41 -7.63 -4.95 16.56
N ILE A 42 -8.02 -3.68 16.54
CA ILE A 42 -9.44 -3.32 16.38
C ILE A 42 -9.92 -3.59 14.95
N VAL A 43 -9.12 -3.31 13.92
CA VAL A 43 -9.46 -3.64 12.53
C VAL A 43 -9.67 -5.14 12.38
N LYS A 44 -8.74 -5.97 12.87
CA LYS A 44 -8.86 -7.44 12.85
C LYS A 44 -10.09 -7.96 13.59
N ALA A 45 -10.56 -7.25 14.60
CA ALA A 45 -11.76 -7.64 15.34
C ALA A 45 -13.08 -7.31 14.60
N VAL A 46 -13.06 -6.39 13.63
CA VAL A 46 -14.29 -5.91 12.96
C VAL A 46 -14.43 -6.32 11.50
N THR A 47 -13.37 -6.88 10.88
CA THR A 47 -13.39 -7.28 9.47
C THR A 47 -12.97 -8.72 9.28
N THR A 48 -13.54 -9.37 8.27
CA THR A 48 -13.16 -10.72 7.85
C THR A 48 -12.18 -10.73 6.68
N LEU A 49 -11.91 -9.56 6.07
CA LEU A 49 -10.93 -9.44 5.01
C LEU A 49 -9.51 -9.72 5.52
N PRO A 50 -8.62 -10.28 4.67
CA PRO A 50 -7.20 -10.28 4.94
C PRO A 50 -6.68 -8.85 5.13
N VAL A 51 -5.91 -8.62 6.18
CA VAL A 51 -5.32 -7.34 6.56
C VAL A 51 -3.80 -7.46 6.49
N PHE A 52 -3.21 -6.76 5.54
CA PHE A 52 -1.77 -6.69 5.35
C PHE A 52 -1.24 -5.47 6.09
N ALA A 53 -0.24 -5.64 6.94
CA ALA A 53 0.37 -4.54 7.68
C ALA A 53 1.51 -3.92 6.89
N LEU A 54 1.46 -2.60 6.67
CA LEU A 54 2.61 -1.85 6.17
C LEU A 54 3.67 -1.75 7.27
N ILE A 55 4.92 -2.06 6.93
CA ILE A 55 6.10 -1.89 7.77
C ILE A 55 6.98 -0.85 7.09
N ARG A 56 6.89 0.38 7.59
CA ARG A 56 7.63 1.54 7.11
C ARG A 56 7.73 2.56 8.25
N PRO A 57 8.91 2.72 8.87
CA PRO A 57 9.05 3.46 10.13
C PRO A 57 8.89 4.98 9.94
N ARG A 58 9.14 5.49 8.73
CA ARG A 58 9.05 6.92 8.38
C ARG A 58 8.74 7.17 6.91
N ALA A 59 8.39 8.40 6.60
CA ALA A 59 8.32 8.90 5.23
C ALA A 59 9.71 9.11 4.59
N GLY A 60 9.72 9.53 3.33
CA GLY A 60 10.94 9.77 2.56
C GLY A 60 11.43 8.53 1.81
N ASP A 61 12.75 8.38 1.74
CA ASP A 61 13.41 7.27 1.05
C ASP A 61 13.17 5.90 1.72
N PHE A 62 13.82 4.88 1.16
CA PHE A 62 13.78 3.50 1.61
C PHE A 62 15.19 2.97 1.92
N LEU A 63 16.11 3.89 2.21
CA LEU A 63 17.47 3.60 2.68
C LEU A 63 17.46 3.76 4.19
N TYR A 64 17.35 2.65 4.90
CA TYR A 64 17.18 2.65 6.34
C TYR A 64 18.53 2.56 7.06
N ASP A 65 18.65 3.27 8.16
CA ASP A 65 19.76 3.09 9.09
C ASP A 65 19.56 1.85 9.99
N PRO A 66 20.60 1.40 10.73
CA PRO A 66 20.50 0.21 11.56
C PRO A 66 19.38 0.27 12.62
N GLU A 67 19.20 1.42 13.27
CA GLU A 67 18.17 1.63 14.28
C GLU A 67 16.76 1.54 13.68
N GLU A 68 16.56 2.08 12.48
CA GLU A 68 15.30 1.96 11.73
C GLU A 68 15.00 0.52 11.34
N LEU A 69 16.03 -0.25 10.96
CA LEU A 69 15.87 -1.68 10.68
C LEU A 69 15.47 -2.46 11.94
N GLU A 70 16.01 -2.13 13.12
CA GLU A 70 15.57 -2.74 14.39
C GLU A 70 14.08 -2.46 14.68
N VAL A 71 13.62 -1.23 14.47
CA VAL A 71 12.20 -0.88 14.60
C VAL A 71 11.33 -1.71 13.66
N MET A 72 11.74 -1.85 12.40
CA MET A 72 11.00 -2.64 11.41
C MET A 72 10.94 -4.13 11.77
N ARG A 73 12.01 -4.70 12.34
CA ARG A 73 12.02 -6.10 12.81
C ARG A 73 11.02 -6.33 13.92
N GLU A 74 10.97 -5.43 14.90
CA GLU A 74 10.02 -5.48 16.01
C GLU A 74 8.59 -5.34 15.49
N ASP A 75 8.33 -4.37 14.60
CA ASP A 75 7.02 -4.15 14.00
C ASP A 75 6.52 -5.37 13.19
N ILE A 76 7.40 -6.07 12.46
CA ILE A 76 7.04 -7.31 11.75
C ILE A 76 6.57 -8.38 12.73
N GLN A 77 7.33 -8.60 13.82
CA GLN A 77 6.99 -9.59 14.83
C GLN A 77 5.68 -9.24 15.53
N LEU A 78 5.55 -8.00 15.99
CA LEU A 78 4.33 -7.52 16.65
C LEU A 78 3.11 -7.62 15.73
N CYS A 79 3.20 -7.21 14.46
CA CYS A 79 2.07 -7.31 13.54
C CYS A 79 1.63 -8.76 13.31
N LYS A 80 2.59 -9.67 13.15
CA LYS A 80 2.34 -11.11 12.97
C LYS A 80 1.68 -11.73 14.21
N GLU A 81 2.21 -11.46 15.40
CA GLU A 81 1.65 -11.95 16.67
C GLU A 81 0.24 -11.41 16.93
N ASN A 82 -0.11 -10.27 16.32
CA ASN A 82 -1.40 -9.60 16.49
C ASN A 82 -2.34 -9.79 15.30
N GLY A 83 -2.06 -10.79 14.45
CA GLY A 83 -3.01 -11.31 13.48
C GLY A 83 -2.99 -10.63 12.12
N ALA A 84 -1.91 -9.94 11.74
CA ALA A 84 -1.71 -9.56 10.34
C ALA A 84 -1.72 -10.81 9.44
N ASP A 85 -2.40 -10.72 8.30
CA ASP A 85 -2.51 -11.82 7.32
C ASP A 85 -1.46 -11.71 6.21
N GLY A 86 -0.65 -10.66 6.23
CA GLY A 86 0.42 -10.39 5.29
C GLY A 86 1.24 -9.17 5.72
N ILE A 87 2.43 -9.04 5.17
CA ILE A 87 3.37 -7.96 5.48
C ILE A 87 3.71 -7.20 4.19
N VAL A 88 3.80 -5.88 4.28
CA VAL A 88 4.21 -5.01 3.18
C VAL A 88 5.41 -4.17 3.58
N PHE A 89 6.48 -4.19 2.80
CA PHE A 89 7.64 -3.32 3.02
C PHE A 89 8.43 -3.11 1.72
N GLY A 90 9.52 -2.35 1.80
CA GLY A 90 10.56 -2.35 0.77
C GLY A 90 11.77 -1.58 1.25
N ALA A 91 12.96 -2.09 0.90
CA ALA A 91 14.24 -1.51 1.26
C ALA A 91 15.13 -1.41 0.02
N LEU A 92 15.82 -0.28 -0.13
CA LEU A 92 16.70 0.02 -1.24
C LEU A 92 18.09 0.39 -0.72
N THR A 93 19.09 0.07 -1.51
CA THR A 93 20.45 0.59 -1.37
C THR A 93 20.54 2.02 -1.90
N SER A 94 21.58 2.76 -1.51
CA SER A 94 21.85 4.11 -2.00
C SER A 94 22.05 4.21 -3.52
N SER A 95 22.29 3.08 -4.18
CA SER A 95 22.40 2.98 -5.64
C SER A 95 21.06 2.89 -6.38
N GLY A 96 19.94 2.80 -5.66
CA GLY A 96 18.61 2.55 -6.22
C GLY A 96 18.38 1.09 -6.61
N SER A 97 19.12 0.15 -6.02
CA SER A 97 18.88 -1.30 -6.17
C SER A 97 18.19 -1.85 -4.92
N ILE A 98 17.42 -2.92 -5.03
CA ILE A 98 16.82 -3.61 -3.87
C ILE A 98 17.91 -4.04 -2.90
N ASP A 99 17.69 -3.77 -1.60
CA ASP A 99 18.55 -4.29 -0.55
C ASP A 99 18.20 -5.76 -0.29
N THR A 100 18.97 -6.67 -0.90
CA THR A 100 18.69 -8.11 -0.85
C THR A 100 18.92 -8.72 0.52
N GLU A 101 19.83 -8.16 1.32
CA GLU A 101 20.14 -8.70 2.66
C GLU A 101 18.99 -8.40 3.62
N VAL A 102 18.57 -7.12 3.67
CA VAL A 102 17.41 -6.69 4.48
C VAL A 102 16.14 -7.38 4.02
N CYS A 103 15.89 -7.43 2.70
CA CYS A 103 14.67 -8.06 2.19
C CYS A 103 14.60 -9.55 2.51
N LYS A 104 15.72 -10.29 2.39
CA LYS A 104 15.76 -11.71 2.73
C LYS A 104 15.46 -11.93 4.21
N GLU A 105 16.06 -11.13 5.09
CA GLU A 105 15.82 -11.20 6.53
C GLU A 105 14.34 -10.97 6.86
N PHE A 106 13.73 -9.91 6.32
CA PHE A 106 12.35 -9.54 6.64
C PHE A 106 11.33 -10.54 6.07
N ILE A 107 11.62 -11.17 4.93
CA ILE A 107 10.82 -12.29 4.43
C ILE A 107 10.85 -13.46 5.42
N GLU A 108 12.02 -13.84 5.92
CA GLU A 108 12.13 -14.94 6.89
C GLU A 108 11.37 -14.64 8.19
N LEU A 109 11.47 -13.40 8.71
CA LEU A 109 10.70 -12.96 9.88
C LEU A 109 9.18 -13.01 9.63
N SER A 110 8.75 -12.66 8.42
CA SER A 110 7.33 -12.62 8.02
C SER A 110 6.71 -14.00 7.87
N ARG A 111 7.49 -15.06 7.56
CA ARG A 111 6.96 -16.41 7.31
C ARG A 111 6.10 -16.94 8.47
N PRO A 112 4.94 -17.57 8.20
CA PRO A 112 4.47 -18.04 6.90
C PRO A 112 3.64 -17.00 6.14
N LEU A 113 3.62 -15.73 6.57
CA LEU A 113 2.76 -14.72 5.97
C LEU A 113 3.24 -14.33 4.56
N PRO A 114 2.31 -14.08 3.62
CA PRO A 114 2.62 -13.51 2.32
C PRO A 114 3.25 -12.12 2.45
N VAL A 115 4.20 -11.81 1.57
CA VAL A 115 4.90 -10.51 1.57
C VAL A 115 4.71 -9.78 0.25
N THR A 116 4.42 -8.47 0.33
CA THR A 116 4.33 -7.56 -0.81
C THR A 116 5.47 -6.54 -0.76
N PHE A 117 6.20 -6.36 -1.87
CA PHE A 117 7.15 -5.26 -2.00
C PHE A 117 6.41 -4.00 -2.46
N HIS A 118 6.42 -2.94 -1.65
CA HIS A 118 5.65 -1.74 -1.95
C HIS A 118 6.29 -0.83 -3.03
N ARG A 119 5.77 0.40 -3.16
CA ARG A 119 6.19 1.41 -4.15
C ARG A 119 7.64 1.91 -4.03
N ALA A 120 8.46 1.42 -3.10
CA ALA A 120 9.91 1.54 -3.24
C ALA A 120 10.39 1.01 -4.60
N PHE A 121 9.68 0.06 -5.20
CA PHE A 121 9.96 -0.42 -6.55
C PHE A 121 9.96 0.70 -7.60
N ASP A 122 9.08 1.69 -7.43
CA ASP A 122 8.98 2.83 -8.35
C ASP A 122 10.21 3.75 -8.28
N MET A 123 11.05 3.60 -7.25
CA MET A 123 12.29 4.36 -7.05
C MET A 123 13.54 3.57 -7.45
N CYS A 124 13.40 2.33 -7.93
CA CYS A 124 14.52 1.52 -8.38
C CYS A 124 15.14 2.08 -9.67
N ARG A 125 16.45 1.90 -9.84
CA ARG A 125 17.16 2.33 -11.04
C ARG A 125 16.85 1.47 -12.27
N ASP A 126 16.70 0.16 -12.08
CA ASP A 126 16.38 -0.81 -13.15
C ASP A 126 15.20 -1.67 -12.70
N PRO A 127 13.98 -1.40 -13.20
CA PRO A 127 12.77 -2.13 -12.79
C PRO A 127 12.79 -3.59 -13.24
N HIS A 128 13.44 -3.92 -14.36
CA HIS A 128 13.49 -5.28 -14.88
C HIS A 128 14.37 -6.18 -14.01
N ALA A 129 15.59 -5.71 -13.72
CA ALA A 129 16.49 -6.42 -12.80
C ALA A 129 15.88 -6.51 -11.40
N SER A 130 15.23 -5.43 -10.94
CA SER A 130 14.57 -5.41 -9.63
C SER A 130 13.46 -6.44 -9.54
N LEU A 131 12.64 -6.60 -10.58
CA LEU A 131 11.57 -7.61 -10.60
C LEU A 131 12.12 -9.03 -10.44
N GLU A 132 13.19 -9.38 -11.15
CA GLU A 132 13.82 -10.70 -11.03
C GLU A 132 14.41 -10.94 -9.63
N VAL A 133 14.97 -9.91 -9.01
CA VAL A 133 15.42 -9.98 -7.61
C VAL A 133 14.24 -10.27 -6.68
N LEU A 134 13.12 -9.56 -6.80
CA LEU A 134 11.94 -9.81 -5.98
C LEU A 134 11.39 -11.24 -6.14
N ILE A 135 11.36 -11.74 -7.38
CA ILE A 135 10.96 -13.12 -7.68
C ILE A 135 11.92 -14.10 -6.98
N SER A 136 13.23 -13.89 -7.09
CA SER A 136 14.23 -14.78 -6.49
C SER A 136 14.19 -14.83 -4.96
N LEU A 137 13.82 -13.71 -4.33
CA LEU A 137 13.67 -13.60 -2.87
C LEU A 137 12.37 -14.23 -2.37
N GLY A 138 11.37 -14.39 -3.24
CA GLY A 138 10.09 -15.03 -2.92
C GLY A 138 9.00 -14.05 -2.46
N PHE A 139 9.03 -12.79 -2.91
CA PHE A 139 7.87 -11.90 -2.76
C PHE A 139 6.68 -12.43 -3.57
N GLU A 140 5.48 -12.38 -3.00
CA GLU A 140 4.27 -12.79 -3.72
C GLU A 140 3.71 -11.69 -4.62
N ARG A 141 3.96 -10.44 -4.24
CA ARG A 141 3.42 -9.27 -4.92
C ARG A 141 4.42 -8.13 -4.96
N VAL A 142 4.32 -7.29 -5.99
CA VAL A 142 4.97 -5.99 -6.07
C VAL A 142 3.91 -4.92 -6.39
N LEU A 143 3.86 -3.86 -5.60
CA LEU A 143 3.00 -2.70 -5.81
C LEU A 143 3.80 -1.62 -6.57
N THR A 144 3.28 -1.19 -7.72
CA THR A 144 4.00 -0.27 -8.60
C THR A 144 3.05 0.65 -9.36
N SER A 145 3.50 1.88 -9.62
CA SER A 145 2.90 2.81 -10.59
C SER A 145 3.58 2.77 -11.96
N GLY A 146 4.47 1.79 -12.20
CA GLY A 146 5.31 1.73 -13.39
C GLY A 146 6.39 2.81 -13.38
N GLN A 147 6.98 3.11 -12.21
CA GLN A 147 7.98 4.17 -12.03
C GLN A 147 7.53 5.59 -12.43
N GLU A 148 6.22 5.81 -12.50
CA GLU A 148 5.62 7.08 -12.93
C GLU A 148 4.74 7.70 -11.84
N SER A 149 4.30 8.94 -12.07
CA SER A 149 3.44 9.68 -11.14
C SER A 149 2.08 9.00 -10.87
N SER A 150 1.60 8.16 -11.80
CA SER A 150 0.39 7.35 -11.63
C SER A 150 0.48 6.04 -12.42
N ALA A 151 -0.31 5.05 -12.03
CA ALA A 151 -0.37 3.77 -12.74
C ALA A 151 -0.85 3.88 -14.20
N LEU A 152 -1.59 4.95 -14.55
CA LEU A 152 -2.01 5.17 -15.93
C LEU A 152 -0.85 5.67 -16.80
N GLU A 153 0.02 6.53 -16.27
CA GLU A 153 1.21 7.02 -16.98
C GLU A 153 2.24 5.91 -17.14
N GLY A 154 2.50 5.13 -16.08
CA GLY A 154 3.42 3.99 -16.11
C GLY A 154 2.82 2.69 -16.68
N LEU A 155 1.63 2.76 -17.30
CA LEU A 155 0.92 1.60 -17.84
C LEU A 155 1.77 0.75 -18.81
N PRO A 156 2.58 1.33 -19.73
CA PRO A 156 3.45 0.55 -20.60
C PRO A 156 4.43 -0.34 -19.82
N LEU A 157 5.11 0.22 -18.82
CA LEU A 157 6.06 -0.53 -17.99
C LEU A 157 5.33 -1.59 -17.14
N ILE A 158 4.18 -1.27 -16.55
CA ILE A 158 3.38 -2.26 -15.79
C ILE A 158 3.05 -3.47 -16.67
N ARG A 159 2.65 -3.25 -17.93
CA ARG A 159 2.37 -4.34 -18.88
C ARG A 159 3.61 -5.19 -19.14
N GLU A 160 4.76 -4.57 -19.38
CA GLU A 160 6.04 -5.27 -19.59
C GLU A 160 6.42 -6.11 -18.35
N LEU A 161 6.30 -5.54 -17.16
CA LEU A 161 6.57 -6.24 -15.90
C LEU A 161 5.65 -7.43 -15.68
N ILE A 162 4.35 -7.33 -16.03
CA ILE A 162 3.42 -8.46 -15.95
C ILE A 162 3.84 -9.60 -16.90
N GLN A 163 4.26 -9.26 -18.13
CA GLN A 163 4.73 -10.23 -19.10
C GLN A 163 6.00 -10.95 -18.62
N ILE A 164 6.97 -10.19 -18.10
CA ILE A 164 8.20 -10.74 -17.55
C ILE A 164 7.90 -11.59 -16.31
N ALA A 165 7.09 -11.09 -15.39
CA ALA A 165 6.71 -11.81 -14.18
C ALA A 165 6.16 -13.21 -14.50
N ASN A 166 5.38 -13.34 -15.57
CA ASN A 166 4.87 -14.63 -16.08
C ASN A 166 4.27 -15.50 -14.96
N ASN A 167 3.43 -14.89 -14.11
CA ASN A 167 2.80 -15.48 -12.92
C ASN A 167 3.75 -15.97 -11.80
N ARG A 168 5.05 -15.66 -11.86
CA ARG A 168 6.02 -15.95 -10.78
C ARG A 168 5.88 -15.00 -9.58
N ILE A 169 5.37 -13.80 -9.83
CA ILE A 169 5.00 -12.77 -8.85
C ILE A 169 3.78 -12.00 -9.36
N THR A 170 2.92 -11.52 -8.46
CA THR A 170 1.81 -10.65 -8.85
C THR A 170 2.30 -9.20 -8.97
N VAL A 171 2.25 -8.63 -10.17
CA VAL A 171 2.45 -7.19 -10.36
C VAL A 171 1.12 -6.48 -10.15
N MET A 172 1.02 -5.70 -9.08
CA MET A 172 -0.18 -5.01 -8.65
C MET A 172 -0.07 -3.51 -8.98
N PRO A 173 -0.74 -2.99 -10.02
CA PRO A 173 -0.79 -1.56 -10.28
C PRO A 173 -1.39 -0.79 -9.10
N GLY A 174 -0.74 0.31 -8.74
CA GLY A 174 -1.21 1.28 -7.76
C GLY A 174 -0.67 2.67 -8.04
N GLY A 175 -1.34 3.70 -7.52
CA GLY A 175 -1.01 5.10 -7.81
C GLY A 175 -2.14 5.80 -8.58
N ALA A 176 -2.94 6.58 -7.84
CA ALA A 176 -4.07 7.37 -8.34
C ALA A 176 -5.13 6.60 -9.15
N ILE A 177 -5.29 5.30 -8.90
CA ILE A 177 -6.37 4.48 -9.49
C ILE A 177 -7.74 4.93 -8.96
N ASN A 178 -8.68 5.17 -9.87
CA ASN A 178 -10.04 5.62 -9.62
C ASN A 178 -11.00 5.14 -10.72
N ALA A 179 -12.30 5.37 -10.57
CA ALA A 179 -13.33 4.85 -11.47
C ALA A 179 -13.17 5.31 -12.94
N ARG A 180 -12.46 6.42 -13.19
CA ARG A 180 -12.26 6.95 -14.55
C ARG A 180 -11.10 6.29 -15.29
N ASN A 181 -10.17 5.65 -14.59
CA ASN A 181 -8.96 5.07 -15.21
C ASN A 181 -8.79 3.57 -14.96
N LEU A 182 -9.56 2.97 -14.04
CA LEU A 182 -9.41 1.55 -13.70
C LEU A 182 -9.55 0.62 -14.91
N ASP A 183 -10.60 0.80 -15.72
CA ASP A 183 -10.84 -0.02 -16.92
C ASP A 183 -9.62 -0.02 -17.87
N ARG A 184 -9.11 1.17 -18.22
CA ARG A 184 -7.92 1.33 -19.07
C ARG A 184 -6.67 0.68 -18.48
N ILE A 185 -6.50 0.76 -17.16
CA ILE A 185 -5.35 0.16 -16.47
C ILE A 185 -5.46 -1.36 -16.51
N LEU A 186 -6.61 -1.94 -16.18
CA LEU A 186 -6.80 -3.39 -16.15
C LEU A 186 -6.70 -3.99 -17.56
N THR A 187 -7.42 -3.43 -18.53
CA THR A 187 -7.39 -3.88 -19.93
C THR A 187 -6.01 -3.70 -20.58
N GLY A 188 -5.33 -2.59 -20.30
CA GLY A 188 -4.03 -2.26 -20.88
C GLY A 188 -2.85 -3.03 -20.27
N SER A 189 -2.94 -3.42 -18.99
CA SER A 189 -1.88 -4.14 -18.29
C SER A 189 -2.08 -5.66 -18.24
N GLY A 190 -3.32 -6.13 -18.20
CA GLY A 190 -3.66 -7.53 -17.87
C GLY A 190 -3.54 -7.87 -16.38
N ALA A 191 -3.46 -6.86 -15.51
CA ALA A 191 -3.36 -7.06 -14.06
C ALA A 191 -4.63 -7.70 -13.47
N LYS A 192 -4.44 -8.67 -12.56
CA LYS A 192 -5.54 -9.36 -11.85
C LYS A 192 -5.85 -8.74 -10.48
N GLU A 193 -4.84 -8.14 -9.87
CA GLU A 193 -4.95 -7.39 -8.62
C GLU A 193 -4.63 -5.92 -8.88
N PHE A 194 -5.22 -5.01 -8.11
CA PHE A 194 -4.89 -3.59 -8.14
C PHE A 194 -5.08 -2.99 -6.75
N HIS A 195 -4.38 -1.89 -6.50
CA HIS A 195 -4.37 -1.17 -5.24
C HIS A 195 -4.94 0.24 -5.40
N CYS A 196 -5.84 0.65 -4.50
CA CYS A 196 -6.41 2.00 -4.49
C CYS A 196 -6.63 2.52 -3.06
N SER A 197 -6.97 3.81 -2.95
CA SER A 197 -7.37 4.40 -1.65
C SER A 197 -8.88 4.70 -1.57
N ALA A 198 -9.53 5.00 -2.70
CA ALA A 198 -10.97 5.28 -2.80
C ALA A 198 -11.53 6.19 -1.70
N ARG A 199 -10.80 7.28 -1.37
CA ARG A 199 -11.13 8.17 -0.25
C ARG A 199 -12.03 9.34 -0.67
N SER A 200 -12.92 9.73 0.24
CA SER A 200 -13.66 11.00 0.18
C SER A 200 -13.28 11.91 1.35
N ILE A 201 -13.42 13.22 1.17
CA ILE A 201 -13.24 14.21 2.23
C ILE A 201 -14.60 14.47 2.89
N GLN A 202 -14.60 14.52 4.23
CA GLN A 202 -15.74 14.91 5.03
C GLN A 202 -15.34 16.04 5.99
N ASP A 203 -16.18 17.06 6.10
CA ASP A 203 -15.98 18.12 7.08
C ASP A 203 -16.19 17.62 8.52
N SER A 204 -15.37 18.13 9.43
CA SER A 204 -15.45 17.87 10.86
C SER A 204 -16.77 18.39 11.43
N LEU A 205 -17.30 17.64 12.40
CA LEU A 205 -18.47 18.00 13.20
C LEU A 205 -18.17 19.06 14.26
N MET A 206 -16.92 19.50 14.39
CA MET A 206 -16.53 20.60 15.28
C MET A 206 -17.31 21.87 14.93
N VAL A 207 -18.15 22.33 15.87
CA VAL A 207 -18.92 23.57 15.74
C VAL A 207 -18.02 24.80 15.82
N HIS A 208 -17.06 24.80 16.74
CA HIS A 208 -16.04 25.84 16.85
C HIS A 208 -14.78 25.46 16.07
N LYS A 209 -14.32 26.35 15.18
CA LYS A 209 -13.11 26.16 14.35
C LYS A 209 -12.17 27.35 14.51
N ASN A 210 -10.95 27.11 15.02
CA ASN A 210 -9.89 28.12 15.07
C ASN A 210 -9.01 28.00 13.82
N SER A 211 -9.28 28.82 12.80
CA SER A 211 -8.56 28.79 11.53
C SER A 211 -7.16 29.43 11.57
N ARG A 212 -6.73 29.96 12.72
CA ARG A 212 -5.42 30.63 12.86
C ARG A 212 -4.27 29.68 13.17
N VAL A 213 -4.57 28.42 13.49
CA VAL A 213 -3.57 27.43 13.92
C VAL A 213 -3.50 26.31 12.89
N THR A 214 -2.28 25.85 12.62
CA THR A 214 -1.98 24.67 11.80
C THR A 214 -1.08 23.77 12.63
N MET A 215 -1.42 22.48 12.71
CA MET A 215 -0.69 21.49 13.53
C MET A 215 0.49 20.88 12.79
N GLY A 216 0.38 20.73 11.46
CA GLY A 216 1.39 20.11 10.60
C GLY A 216 2.10 21.11 9.67
N ALA A 217 2.54 20.60 8.51
CA ALA A 217 3.20 21.43 7.50
C ALA A 217 2.32 22.59 7.02
N GLN A 218 2.94 23.73 6.68
CA GLN A 218 2.27 25.00 6.34
C GLN A 218 1.35 24.96 5.10
N LEU A 219 1.34 23.85 4.34
CA LEU A 219 0.49 23.64 3.15
C LEU A 219 -0.41 22.39 3.28
N ALA A 220 -0.63 21.92 4.51
CA ALA A 220 -1.48 20.77 4.77
C ALA A 220 -2.97 21.05 4.48
N ALA A 221 -3.75 19.98 4.36
CA ALA A 221 -5.20 20.06 4.28
C ALA A 221 -5.78 20.76 5.53
N PRO A 222 -6.99 21.35 5.45
CA PRO A 222 -7.61 22.00 6.59
C PRO A 222 -7.72 21.05 7.79
N GLU A 223 -7.41 21.54 9.00
CA GLU A 223 -7.44 20.78 10.27
C GLU A 223 -8.81 20.13 10.56
N PHE A 224 -9.86 20.70 9.98
CA PHE A 224 -11.24 20.28 10.17
C PHE A 224 -11.78 19.49 8.97
N SER A 225 -10.91 18.89 8.16
CA SER A 225 -11.26 18.02 7.04
C SER A 225 -10.67 16.63 7.25
N LEU A 226 -11.53 15.62 7.21
CA LEU A 226 -11.16 14.23 7.44
C LEU A 226 -11.26 13.43 6.14
N LYS A 227 -10.30 12.54 5.88
CA LYS A 227 -10.31 11.65 4.72
C LYS A 227 -10.57 10.21 5.18
N PHE A 228 -11.55 9.55 4.57
CA PHE A 228 -11.85 8.15 4.85
C PHE A 228 -12.15 7.40 3.56
N ALA A 229 -11.93 6.09 3.55
CA ALA A 229 -12.35 5.23 2.46
C ALA A 229 -13.88 5.30 2.29
N ASN A 230 -14.34 5.38 1.05
CA ASN A 230 -15.75 5.58 0.71
C ASN A 230 -16.33 4.29 0.13
N GLU A 231 -17.35 3.73 0.80
CA GLU A 231 -18.00 2.47 0.43
C GLU A 231 -18.53 2.45 -1.02
N GLU A 232 -19.15 3.54 -1.47
CA GLU A 232 -19.75 3.63 -2.81
C GLU A 232 -18.69 3.73 -3.91
N LEU A 233 -17.61 4.47 -3.66
CA LEU A 233 -16.47 4.51 -4.59
C LEU A 233 -15.81 3.14 -4.72
N ILE A 234 -15.66 2.41 -3.61
CA ILE A 234 -15.09 1.06 -3.59
C ILE A 234 -16.01 0.10 -4.34
N ARG A 235 -17.33 0.17 -4.12
CA ARG A 235 -18.33 -0.62 -4.86
C ARG A 235 -18.26 -0.34 -6.36
N THR A 236 -18.18 0.92 -6.74
CA THR A 236 -18.04 1.32 -8.16
C THR A 236 -16.77 0.73 -8.79
N LEU A 237 -15.64 0.77 -8.08
CA LEU A 237 -14.39 0.15 -8.56
C LEU A 237 -14.51 -1.37 -8.67
N LYS A 238 -15.23 -2.00 -7.74
CA LYS A 238 -15.49 -3.44 -7.77
C LYS A 238 -16.34 -3.84 -8.98
N ASP A 239 -17.37 -3.05 -9.29
CA ASP A 239 -18.24 -3.28 -10.45
C ASP A 239 -17.47 -3.12 -11.76
N ILE A 240 -16.62 -2.09 -11.86
CA ILE A 240 -15.72 -1.92 -13.03
C ILE A 240 -14.77 -3.11 -13.15
N GLN A 241 -14.16 -3.56 -12.05
CA GLN A 241 -13.29 -4.74 -12.08
C GLN A 241 -14.03 -6.00 -12.57
N ALA A 242 -15.29 -6.18 -12.18
CA ALA A 242 -16.08 -7.36 -12.57
C ALA A 242 -16.52 -7.33 -14.05
N ALA A 243 -16.49 -6.15 -14.68
CA ALA A 243 -16.86 -5.97 -16.08
C ALA A 243 -15.68 -6.14 -17.07
N VAL A 244 -14.44 -6.21 -16.56
CA VAL A 244 -13.19 -6.39 -17.32
C VAL A 244 -12.72 -7.83 -17.23
#